data_AF-A0A2R4FCY4-F1
#
_entry.id   AF-A0A2R4FCY4-F1
#
_cell.length_a   1.000
_cell.length_b   1.000
_cell.length_c   1.000
_cell.angle_alpha   90.00
_cell.angle_beta   90.00
_cell.angle_gamma   90.00
#
_symmetry.space_group_name_H-M   'P 1'
#
loop_
_entity.id
_entity.type
_entity.pdbx_description
1 polymer ?
#
loop_
_entity_poly.entity_id
_entity_poly.type
_entity_poly.pdbx_seq_one_letter_code
_entity_poly.pdbx_strand_id
1 'polypeptide(L)'
;MTDVKRPWIPGSRRARLAAIGAAAMLVGGFAVSPVAFGDAAPGKYPAAEIHRPSPMPDRIILTPTTAPATSQRVTWRAETTPEWAQAEILEAPAALGQVTPAAGTVSVVKAMSTRSVNTSLGYASTYHTVEFAGLKPGTRYTYRVGDGTNWSAWTDFTTATADAKPFSFIYYGDAQNYLDSALPRVFRQAFADRPQARLIVNAGDLIDSANSEEQWGQWYQAGGFIDSQINNISIPGNHEYSGSALSSFWTPQFPYPDNGPAGWPAELAKTAYTVDYQGVRFIGLNTNVQGIPDVMAAQTAWLEGLLKNNPNKWTVVTFHHPVYSTAEGRNNPVVRAQWGPLFEKYGVDLVLQGHDHTYGRGSVTSSRRSLTVHDSTVYAVSVSGGKMYDVDGSVWTDNNADIMSQAEDKQLYQLIDVTGDSIRYEARYANGQHHDGVVIRKNAAGERTVNELRTPENTVGEQARVNKTIVEAKGRVRVDAYGYDPGEEVTVYLRNAKDGAGRKGVFIGYKRADELGRLEYSFALPPSAKKNTSHVVYLESENQQITTPAITVTK
;
A
#
# COMPACT_ATOMS: atom_id res chain seq x y z
N MET A 1 54.51 5.58 17.19
CA MET A 1 54.88 6.13 18.51
C MET A 1 53.60 6.41 19.26
N THR A 2 53.57 5.94 20.51
CA THR A 2 52.63 6.20 21.62
C THR A 2 51.17 5.74 21.48
N ASP A 3 50.97 4.48 21.89
CA ASP A 3 49.86 3.98 22.72
C ASP A 3 49.42 4.99 23.80
N VAL A 4 48.11 5.05 24.13
CA VAL A 4 47.59 4.84 25.50
C VAL A 4 46.10 4.44 25.45
N LYS A 5 45.81 3.28 26.06
CA LYS A 5 44.50 2.69 26.37
C LYS A 5 43.69 3.54 27.36
N ARG A 6 42.36 3.59 27.20
CA ARG A 6 41.44 3.98 28.29
C ARG A 6 40.63 2.75 28.75
N PRO A 7 40.51 2.50 30.07
CA PRO A 7 39.69 1.41 30.59
C PRO A 7 38.27 1.87 30.94
N TRP A 8 37.39 0.88 30.88
CA TRP A 8 36.03 0.83 31.42
C TRP A 8 36.05 0.80 32.96
N ILE A 9 34.99 1.29 33.62
CA ILE A 9 34.17 0.58 34.64
C ILE A 9 33.13 1.56 35.28
N PRO A 10 31.95 1.06 35.73
CA PRO A 10 30.75 1.83 36.04
C PRO A 10 30.46 1.94 37.55
N GLY A 11 29.38 2.65 37.91
CA GLY A 11 28.79 2.64 39.26
C GLY A 11 28.18 4.00 39.61
N SER A 12 26.87 4.20 39.41
CA SER A 12 25.76 3.87 40.31
C SER A 12 25.54 4.86 41.47
N ARG A 13 24.27 5.25 41.62
CA ARG A 13 23.57 5.76 42.81
C ARG A 13 23.90 7.19 43.26
N ARG A 14 22.91 8.09 43.07
CA ARG A 14 22.55 9.03 44.13
C ARG A 14 21.05 9.01 44.39
N ALA A 15 20.74 8.55 45.59
CA ALA A 15 19.45 8.63 46.22
C ALA A 15 19.08 10.09 46.52
N ARG A 16 17.77 10.35 46.46
CA ARG A 16 17.13 11.56 46.95
C ARG A 16 17.30 11.66 48.47
N LEU A 17 17.56 12.87 48.97
CA LEU A 17 17.11 13.29 50.28
C LEU A 17 16.88 14.80 50.27
N ALA A 18 15.65 15.16 50.59
CA ALA A 18 15.18 16.50 50.82
C ALA A 18 15.75 17.05 52.14
N ALA A 19 16.01 18.36 52.20
CA ALA A 19 15.92 19.10 53.43
C ALA A 19 15.55 20.56 53.14
N ILE A 20 14.56 21.00 53.92
CA ILE A 20 13.91 22.30 53.95
C ILE A 20 14.83 23.34 54.60
N GLY A 21 14.77 24.58 54.13
CA GLY A 21 15.37 25.73 54.81
C GLY A 21 14.76 27.03 54.31
N ALA A 22 13.75 27.52 55.03
CA ALA A 22 13.07 28.78 54.77
C ALA A 22 13.94 29.99 55.20
N ALA A 23 13.98 31.03 54.37
CA ALA A 23 14.28 32.39 54.81
C ALA A 23 13.49 33.36 53.92
N ALA A 24 12.54 34.05 54.54
CA ALA A 24 11.68 35.05 53.91
C ALA A 24 12.45 36.36 53.71
N MET A 25 12.40 36.91 52.49
CA MET A 25 12.59 38.35 52.25
C MET A 25 11.40 38.87 51.45
N LEU A 26 10.59 39.68 52.12
CA LEU A 26 9.50 40.48 51.57
C LEU A 26 10.06 41.82 51.08
N VAL A 27 10.13 42.01 49.76
CA VAL A 27 10.12 43.35 49.15
C VAL A 27 9.26 43.27 47.88
N GLY A 28 8.26 44.15 47.80
CA GLY A 28 7.12 44.09 46.90
C GLY A 28 7.47 44.00 45.42
N GLY A 29 7.12 42.87 44.81
CA GLY A 29 6.80 42.76 43.39
C GLY A 29 5.33 42.40 43.28
N PHE A 30 4.61 43.05 42.35
CA PHE A 30 3.26 42.65 41.96
C PHE A 30 3.23 41.14 41.72
N ALA A 31 2.62 40.40 42.65
CA ALA A 31 2.32 39.00 42.44
C ALA A 31 1.24 38.95 41.35
N VAL A 32 1.66 38.69 40.12
CA VAL A 32 0.76 38.12 39.12
C VAL A 32 0.46 36.73 39.63
N SER A 33 -0.55 36.62 40.50
CA SER A 33 -1.12 35.32 40.84
C SER A 33 -1.42 34.63 39.51
N PRO A 34 -0.93 33.40 39.26
CA PRO A 34 -1.41 32.67 38.11
C PRO A 34 -2.92 32.63 38.28
N VAL A 35 -3.64 33.22 37.32
CA VAL A 35 -5.08 33.06 37.23
C VAL A 35 -5.27 31.56 37.08
N ALA A 36 -5.60 30.90 38.19
CA ALA A 36 -6.03 29.53 38.15
C ALA A 36 -7.27 29.57 37.26
N PHE A 37 -7.15 29.06 36.04
CA PHE A 37 -8.31 28.77 35.20
C PHE A 37 -9.13 27.73 35.96
N GLY A 38 -10.00 28.23 36.82
CA GLY A 38 -10.83 27.47 37.76
C GLY A 38 -12.05 26.87 37.09
N ASP A 39 -11.94 26.51 35.82
CA ASP A 39 -13.00 25.81 35.11
C ASP A 39 -12.70 24.32 35.11
N ALA A 40 -13.71 23.51 35.44
CA ALA A 40 -13.65 22.07 35.28
C ALA A 40 -13.20 21.72 33.86
N ALA A 41 -12.42 20.64 33.71
CA ALA A 41 -12.03 20.17 32.38
C ALA A 41 -13.29 20.04 31.50
N PRO A 42 -13.28 20.56 30.25
CA PRO A 42 -14.45 20.52 29.39
C PRO A 42 -14.87 19.06 29.16
N GLY A 43 -16.17 18.80 29.23
CA GLY A 43 -16.72 17.46 28.98
C GLY A 43 -16.52 17.04 27.51
N LYS A 44 -16.38 15.73 27.26
CA LYS A 44 -16.38 15.19 25.89
C LYS A 44 -17.76 15.46 25.27
N TYR A 45 -17.76 16.08 24.08
CA TYR A 45 -19.00 16.32 23.36
C TYR A 45 -19.61 14.96 22.90
N PRO A 46 -20.92 14.71 23.06
CA PRO A 46 -21.49 13.38 22.85
C PRO A 46 -21.40 12.90 21.40
N ALA A 47 -20.93 11.67 21.19
CA ALA A 47 -20.84 11.05 19.86
C ALA A 47 -22.19 10.99 19.13
N ALA A 48 -23.28 10.75 19.87
CA ALA A 48 -24.64 10.73 19.33
C ALA A 48 -25.08 12.08 18.74
N GLU A 49 -24.48 13.20 19.18
CA GLU A 49 -24.72 14.51 18.58
C GLU A 49 -23.75 14.82 17.44
N ILE A 50 -22.49 14.40 17.53
CA ILE A 50 -21.48 14.60 16.46
C ILE A 50 -21.89 13.87 15.18
N HIS A 51 -22.39 12.64 15.31
CA HIS A 51 -22.60 11.73 14.18
C HIS A 51 -24.08 11.53 13.82
N ARG A 52 -24.98 12.32 14.44
CA ARG A 52 -26.41 12.31 14.16
C ARG A 52 -26.64 12.51 12.65
N PRO A 53 -27.40 11.62 11.98
CA PRO A 53 -27.76 11.82 10.58
C PRO A 53 -28.65 13.06 10.44
N SER A 54 -28.73 13.58 9.22
CA SER A 54 -29.61 14.70 8.87
C SER A 54 -30.15 14.51 7.45
N PRO A 55 -31.09 15.37 6.99
CA PRO A 55 -31.49 15.37 5.58
C PRO A 55 -30.34 15.71 4.62
N MET A 56 -29.26 16.35 5.10
CA MET A 56 -28.08 16.65 4.29
C MET A 56 -27.23 15.39 4.11
N PRO A 57 -26.88 15.03 2.86
CA PRO A 57 -26.01 13.88 2.60
C PRO A 57 -24.62 14.00 3.21
N ASP A 58 -24.18 12.94 3.88
CA ASP A 58 -22.81 12.74 4.36
C ASP A 58 -22.29 11.33 4.04
N ARG A 59 -21.06 11.01 4.48
CA ARG A 59 -20.41 9.70 4.25
C ARG A 59 -20.46 9.24 2.79
N ILE A 60 -20.18 10.18 1.89
CA ILE A 60 -20.23 9.95 0.44
C ILE A 60 -18.96 9.20 0.04
N ILE A 61 -19.13 8.04 -0.60
CA ILE A 61 -18.02 7.19 -1.02
C ILE A 61 -18.25 6.62 -2.43
N LEU A 62 -17.20 6.64 -3.22
CA LEU A 62 -17.14 5.99 -4.52
C LEU A 62 -16.68 4.54 -4.36
N THR A 63 -17.39 3.62 -5.01
CA THR A 63 -16.95 2.22 -5.15
C THR A 63 -16.94 1.83 -6.63
N PRO A 64 -15.94 1.07 -7.08
CA PRO A 64 -15.85 0.70 -8.49
C PRO A 64 -16.92 -0.33 -8.86
N THR A 65 -17.40 -0.25 -10.09
CA THR A 65 -18.26 -1.27 -10.70
C THR A 65 -17.41 -2.32 -11.42
N THR A 66 -18.05 -3.30 -12.07
CA THR A 66 -17.37 -4.22 -13.00
C THR A 66 -16.92 -3.55 -14.31
N ALA A 67 -17.36 -2.31 -14.57
CA ALA A 67 -17.07 -1.58 -15.80
C ALA A 67 -16.72 -0.11 -15.50
N PRO A 68 -15.61 0.15 -14.77
CA PRO A 68 -15.27 1.50 -14.27
C PRO A 68 -15.00 2.54 -15.38
N ALA A 69 -14.89 2.11 -16.65
CA ALA A 69 -14.79 3.00 -17.79
C ALA A 69 -16.15 3.59 -18.21
N THR A 70 -17.25 2.93 -17.86
CA THR A 70 -18.60 3.29 -18.32
C THR A 70 -19.64 3.34 -17.22
N SER A 71 -19.28 3.01 -15.98
CA SER A 71 -20.14 3.19 -14.82
C SER A 71 -19.38 3.52 -13.54
N GLN A 72 -20.09 4.14 -12.59
CA GLN A 72 -19.58 4.52 -11.28
C GLN A 72 -20.67 4.35 -10.23
N ARG A 73 -20.34 3.74 -9.10
CA ARG A 73 -21.25 3.63 -7.95
C ARG A 73 -20.92 4.67 -6.89
N VAL A 74 -21.96 5.26 -6.31
CA VAL A 74 -21.85 6.19 -5.19
C VAL A 74 -22.78 5.73 -4.08
N THR A 75 -22.24 5.63 -2.88
CA THR A 75 -23.03 5.42 -1.66
C THR A 75 -22.93 6.65 -0.76
N TRP A 76 -24.01 6.99 -0.07
CA TRP A 76 -24.05 8.08 0.90
C TRP A 76 -25.04 7.77 2.01
N ARG A 77 -24.97 8.52 3.12
CA ARG A 77 -25.94 8.47 4.22
C ARG A 77 -26.76 9.75 4.27
N ALA A 78 -28.06 9.63 4.49
CA ALA A 78 -28.99 10.76 4.68
C ALA A 78 -30.30 10.29 5.35
N GLU A 79 -31.04 11.22 5.96
CA GLU A 79 -32.43 11.00 6.41
C GLU A 79 -33.43 11.15 5.24
N THR A 80 -33.16 10.45 4.13
CA THR A 80 -33.98 10.49 2.92
C THR A 80 -34.79 9.19 2.79
N THR A 81 -36.02 9.27 2.27
CA THR A 81 -36.81 8.06 1.98
C THR A 81 -36.44 7.49 0.61
N PRO A 82 -36.64 6.17 0.37
CA PRO A 82 -36.29 5.54 -0.90
C PRO A 82 -36.93 6.19 -2.13
N GLU A 83 -38.10 6.80 -1.99
CA GLU A 83 -38.85 7.44 -3.08
C GLU A 83 -38.16 8.68 -3.64
N TRP A 84 -37.39 9.37 -2.77
CA TRP A 84 -36.76 10.66 -3.04
C TRP A 84 -35.24 10.58 -3.20
N ALA A 85 -34.59 9.56 -2.65
CA ALA A 85 -33.14 9.39 -2.74
C ALA A 85 -32.68 9.32 -4.20
N GLN A 86 -31.82 10.26 -4.61
CA GLN A 86 -31.39 10.42 -5.98
C GLN A 86 -30.02 11.12 -6.08
N ALA A 87 -29.47 11.12 -7.29
CA ALA A 87 -28.25 11.81 -7.63
C ALA A 87 -28.38 12.53 -8.96
N GLU A 88 -27.61 13.61 -9.12
CA GLU A 88 -27.44 14.33 -10.37
C GLU A 88 -26.01 14.17 -10.87
N ILE A 89 -25.85 14.04 -12.18
CA ILE A 89 -24.53 13.91 -12.83
C ILE A 89 -24.53 14.58 -14.21
N LEU A 90 -23.39 15.15 -14.58
CA LEU A 90 -23.08 15.64 -15.92
C LEU A 90 -21.58 15.57 -16.19
N GLU A 91 -21.18 15.61 -17.47
CA GLU A 91 -19.78 15.85 -17.83
C GLU A 91 -19.34 17.18 -17.23
N ALA A 92 -18.19 17.20 -16.55
CA ALA A 92 -17.79 18.31 -15.70
C ALA A 92 -17.67 19.62 -16.52
N PRO A 93 -18.54 20.62 -16.28
CA PRO A 93 -18.48 21.88 -17.00
C PRO A 93 -17.37 22.78 -16.43
N ALA A 94 -17.01 23.83 -17.16
CA ALA A 94 -16.05 24.82 -16.69
C ALA A 94 -16.59 25.70 -15.54
N ALA A 95 -17.91 25.79 -15.38
CA ALA A 95 -18.56 26.58 -14.34
C ALA A 95 -19.91 25.96 -13.91
N LEU A 96 -20.27 26.18 -12.64
CA LEU A 96 -21.57 25.85 -12.04
C LEU A 96 -22.02 27.03 -11.16
N GLY A 97 -23.31 27.06 -10.81
CA GLY A 97 -23.91 28.11 -9.98
C GLY A 97 -24.72 29.10 -10.83
N GLN A 98 -24.27 30.35 -10.94
CA GLN A 98 -24.93 31.34 -11.81
C GLN A 98 -24.88 30.95 -13.28
N VAL A 99 -23.82 30.27 -13.69
CA VAL A 99 -23.74 29.61 -15.00
C VAL A 99 -24.44 28.26 -14.88
N THR A 100 -25.66 28.18 -15.40
CA THR A 100 -26.44 26.95 -15.41
C THR A 100 -26.04 26.06 -16.58
N PRO A 101 -25.92 24.73 -16.39
CA PRO A 101 -25.77 23.80 -17.50
C PRO A 101 -26.91 23.94 -18.52
N ALA A 102 -26.64 23.59 -19.78
CA ALA A 102 -27.68 23.59 -20.81
C ALA A 102 -28.83 22.64 -20.44
N ALA A 103 -30.05 22.98 -20.83
CA ALA A 103 -31.21 22.15 -20.54
C ALA A 103 -31.00 20.71 -21.07
N GLY A 104 -31.23 19.72 -20.20
CA GLY A 104 -31.08 18.30 -20.53
C GLY A 104 -29.67 17.72 -20.39
N THR A 105 -28.65 18.48 -19.98
CA THR A 105 -27.30 17.92 -19.75
C THR A 105 -27.14 17.24 -18.40
N VAL A 106 -27.97 17.62 -17.41
CA VAL A 106 -27.96 17.00 -16.09
C VAL A 106 -28.84 15.76 -16.12
N SER A 107 -28.23 14.60 -15.86
CA SER A 107 -28.95 13.35 -15.68
C SER A 107 -29.31 13.17 -14.21
N VAL A 108 -30.59 12.84 -13.95
CA VAL A 108 -31.08 12.49 -12.61
C VAL A 108 -31.22 10.98 -12.52
N VAL A 109 -30.62 10.37 -11.50
CA VAL A 109 -30.63 8.92 -11.27
C VAL A 109 -31.17 8.63 -9.87
N LYS A 110 -32.23 7.83 -9.78
CA LYS A 110 -32.78 7.39 -8.49
C LYS A 110 -31.86 6.38 -7.82
N ALA A 111 -31.83 6.39 -6.49
CA ALA A 111 -31.12 5.37 -5.72
C ALA A 111 -31.67 3.98 -6.05
N MET A 112 -30.78 3.06 -6.41
CA MET A 112 -31.10 1.66 -6.68
C MET A 112 -31.22 0.83 -5.38
N SER A 113 -30.69 1.35 -4.27
CA SER A 113 -30.76 0.71 -2.96
C SER A 113 -30.90 1.75 -1.87
N THR A 114 -31.68 1.42 -0.84
CA THR A 114 -31.78 2.15 0.43
C THR A 114 -31.79 1.13 1.57
N ARG A 115 -30.92 1.30 2.56
CA ARG A 115 -30.71 0.36 3.66
C ARG A 115 -30.46 1.12 4.96
N SER A 116 -31.31 0.88 5.96
CA SER A 116 -31.14 1.45 7.31
C SER A 116 -30.43 0.47 8.24
N VAL A 117 -29.54 1.02 9.07
CA VAL A 117 -28.81 0.30 10.11
C VAL A 117 -29.13 0.93 11.46
N ASN A 118 -29.72 0.16 12.37
CA ASN A 118 -29.92 0.62 13.75
C ASN A 118 -28.58 0.73 14.46
N THR A 119 -28.31 1.88 15.05
CA THR A 119 -27.01 2.20 15.66
C THR A 119 -27.05 2.07 17.18
N SER A 120 -25.88 1.90 17.79
CA SER A 120 -25.73 1.97 19.25
C SER A 120 -25.91 3.38 19.82
N LEU A 121 -26.01 4.42 18.97
CA LEU A 121 -26.18 5.82 19.36
C LEU A 121 -27.65 6.25 19.44
N GLY A 122 -28.61 5.31 19.31
CA GLY A 122 -30.04 5.57 19.56
C GLY A 122 -30.84 6.07 18.36
N TYR A 123 -30.28 6.01 17.16
CA TYR A 123 -30.96 6.31 15.88
C TYR A 123 -30.58 5.29 14.80
N ALA A 124 -31.22 5.37 13.63
CA ALA A 124 -30.85 4.58 12.46
C ALA A 124 -30.01 5.43 11.48
N SER A 125 -28.94 4.85 10.94
CA SER A 125 -28.19 5.41 9.81
C SER A 125 -28.73 4.80 8.51
N THR A 126 -29.28 5.62 7.61
CA THR A 126 -29.82 5.16 6.31
C THR A 126 -28.85 5.46 5.19
N TYR A 127 -28.40 4.41 4.50
CA TYR A 127 -27.49 4.47 3.37
C TYR A 127 -28.25 4.28 2.06
N HIS A 128 -27.88 5.07 1.06
CA HIS A 128 -28.43 5.05 -0.28
C HIS A 128 -27.32 4.80 -1.29
N THR A 129 -27.66 4.15 -2.40
CA THR A 129 -26.69 3.85 -3.46
C THR A 129 -27.28 4.18 -4.82
N VAL A 130 -26.50 4.86 -5.66
CA VAL A 130 -26.76 5.02 -7.09
C VAL A 130 -25.66 4.36 -7.90
N GLU A 131 -26.01 3.91 -9.10
CA GLU A 131 -25.04 3.57 -10.14
C GLU A 131 -25.29 4.46 -11.35
N PHE A 132 -24.31 5.29 -11.69
CA PHE A 132 -24.28 6.01 -12.95
C PHE A 132 -23.80 5.05 -14.03
N ALA A 133 -24.61 4.80 -15.07
CA ALA A 133 -24.27 3.90 -16.17
C ALA A 133 -24.23 4.66 -17.51
N GLY A 134 -23.58 4.07 -18.52
CA GLY A 134 -23.48 4.68 -19.85
C GLY A 134 -22.56 5.90 -19.90
N LEU A 135 -21.61 6.00 -18.96
CA LEU A 135 -20.62 7.06 -18.92
C LEU A 135 -19.59 6.89 -20.05
N LYS A 136 -18.99 8.00 -20.48
CA LYS A 136 -17.88 8.00 -21.44
C LYS A 136 -16.58 7.59 -20.72
N PRO A 137 -15.75 6.73 -21.32
CA PRO A 137 -14.41 6.43 -20.79
C PRO A 137 -13.51 7.66 -20.69
N GLY A 138 -12.62 7.68 -19.69
CA GLY A 138 -11.60 8.72 -19.51
C GLY A 138 -12.15 10.13 -19.32
N THR A 139 -13.38 10.25 -18.86
CA THR A 139 -14.13 11.51 -18.83
C THR A 139 -14.33 11.96 -17.39
N ARG A 140 -14.07 13.25 -17.14
CA ARG A 140 -14.35 13.87 -15.84
C ARG A 140 -15.84 14.19 -15.75
N TYR A 141 -16.48 13.65 -14.73
CA TYR A 141 -17.87 13.93 -14.39
C TYR A 141 -17.92 14.72 -13.09
N THR A 142 -18.93 15.57 -12.97
CA THR A 142 -19.30 16.19 -11.70
C THR A 142 -20.68 15.67 -11.29
N TYR A 143 -20.84 15.36 -10.01
CA TYR A 143 -22.07 14.78 -9.47
C TYR A 143 -22.40 15.36 -8.09
N ARG A 144 -23.65 15.18 -7.67
CA ARG A 144 -24.12 15.38 -6.30
C ARG A 144 -25.21 14.38 -5.95
N VAL A 145 -25.36 14.08 -4.67
CA VAL A 145 -26.38 13.16 -4.14
C VAL A 145 -27.36 13.93 -3.24
N GLY A 146 -28.58 13.45 -3.08
CA GLY A 146 -29.60 14.17 -2.33
C GLY A 146 -31.00 13.59 -2.45
N ASP A 147 -31.99 14.43 -2.15
CA ASP A 147 -33.42 14.08 -2.16
C ASP A 147 -34.27 14.93 -3.14
N GLY A 148 -33.62 15.80 -3.91
CA GLY A 148 -34.30 16.80 -4.77
C GLY A 148 -34.34 18.20 -4.17
N THR A 149 -34.20 18.32 -2.85
CA THR A 149 -34.18 19.59 -2.11
C THR A 149 -32.86 19.78 -1.37
N ASN A 150 -32.46 18.78 -0.59
CA ASN A 150 -31.23 18.71 0.18
C ASN A 150 -30.17 17.99 -0.65
N TRP A 151 -29.09 18.69 -0.96
CA TRP A 151 -28.06 18.21 -1.86
C TRP A 151 -26.68 18.30 -1.21
N SER A 152 -25.84 17.31 -1.49
CA SER A 152 -24.40 17.46 -1.28
C SER A 152 -23.86 18.59 -2.17
N ALA A 153 -22.66 19.06 -1.86
CA ALA A 153 -21.88 19.84 -2.82
C ALA A 153 -21.66 19.01 -4.11
N TRP A 154 -21.47 19.72 -5.23
CA TRP A 154 -20.95 19.11 -6.45
C TRP A 154 -19.52 18.65 -6.21
N THR A 155 -19.20 17.42 -6.62
CA THR A 155 -17.86 16.83 -6.51
C THR A 155 -17.55 16.02 -7.78
N ASP A 156 -16.28 15.80 -8.03
CA ASP A 156 -15.82 15.28 -9.31
C ASP A 156 -15.17 13.92 -9.19
N PHE A 157 -15.35 13.09 -10.21
CA PHE A 157 -14.54 11.89 -10.43
C PHE A 157 -14.19 11.75 -11.92
N THR A 158 -13.27 10.83 -12.23
CA THR A 158 -12.91 10.53 -13.62
C THR A 158 -13.07 9.03 -13.85
N THR A 159 -13.85 8.66 -14.88
CA THR A 159 -14.00 7.26 -15.30
C THR A 159 -12.68 6.70 -15.80
N ALA A 160 -12.51 5.38 -15.68
CA ALA A 160 -11.37 4.70 -16.30
C ALA A 160 -11.38 4.90 -17.83
N THR A 161 -10.23 4.79 -18.47
CA THR A 161 -10.15 4.74 -19.94
C THR A 161 -10.52 3.35 -20.47
N ALA A 162 -10.96 3.28 -21.73
CA ALA A 162 -11.25 2.00 -22.39
C ALA A 162 -9.97 1.16 -22.60
N ASP A 163 -8.88 1.83 -22.98
CA ASP A 163 -7.57 1.22 -23.11
C ASP A 163 -6.78 1.32 -21.79
N ALA A 164 -5.77 0.48 -21.61
CA ALA A 164 -4.83 0.63 -20.50
C ALA A 164 -4.04 1.95 -20.64
N LYS A 165 -4.20 2.84 -19.67
CA LYS A 165 -3.41 4.07 -19.50
C LYS A 165 -2.74 4.08 -18.13
N PRO A 166 -1.65 4.83 -17.96
CA PRO A 166 -1.04 4.99 -16.65
C PRO A 166 -2.02 5.58 -15.64
N PHE A 167 -1.97 5.08 -14.42
CA PHE A 167 -2.74 5.61 -13.30
C PHE A 167 -2.01 5.33 -11.98
N SER A 168 -2.49 5.93 -10.90
CA SER A 168 -1.98 5.68 -9.56
C SER A 168 -3.09 5.23 -8.63
N PHE A 169 -2.72 4.47 -7.60
CA PHE A 169 -3.60 4.19 -6.47
C PHE A 169 -2.85 4.34 -5.15
N ILE A 170 -3.62 4.57 -4.08
CA ILE A 170 -3.11 4.65 -2.71
C ILE A 170 -3.46 3.33 -2.02
N TYR A 171 -2.57 2.86 -1.15
CA TYR A 171 -2.84 1.74 -0.27
C TYR A 171 -2.70 2.17 1.19
N TYR A 172 -3.69 1.74 1.98
CA TYR A 172 -3.74 1.88 3.43
C TYR A 172 -3.85 0.50 4.08
N GLY A 173 -2.94 0.21 5.01
CA GLY A 173 -3.14 -0.83 6.02
C GLY A 173 -3.80 -0.24 7.28
N ASP A 174 -4.58 -1.05 7.98
CA ASP A 174 -5.17 -0.86 9.31
C ASP A 174 -5.33 0.58 9.78
N ALA A 175 -6.53 1.13 9.59
CA ALA A 175 -6.91 2.41 10.17
C ALA A 175 -7.26 2.25 11.66
N GLN A 176 -8.13 1.29 11.96
CA GLN A 176 -8.61 0.78 13.25
C GLN A 176 -8.83 1.81 14.38
N ASN A 177 -7.75 2.32 14.96
CA ASN A 177 -7.75 3.19 16.13
C ASN A 177 -7.20 4.59 15.84
N TYR A 178 -7.54 5.55 16.71
CA TYR A 178 -7.16 6.97 16.57
C TYR A 178 -7.69 7.58 15.27
N LEU A 179 -8.90 7.16 14.86
CA LEU A 179 -9.58 7.52 13.62
C LEU A 179 -9.86 9.03 13.50
N ASP A 180 -10.09 9.71 14.62
CA ASP A 180 -10.38 11.14 14.71
C ASP A 180 -9.15 12.02 14.94
N SER A 181 -8.05 11.42 15.41
CA SER A 181 -6.91 12.14 15.97
C SER A 181 -5.63 11.95 15.15
N ALA A 182 -5.23 10.70 14.89
CA ALA A 182 -3.97 10.40 14.22
C ALA A 182 -4.12 9.93 12.77
N LEU A 183 -5.22 9.25 12.43
CA LEU A 183 -5.47 8.79 11.05
C LEU A 183 -5.67 9.93 10.04
N PRO A 184 -6.44 11.02 10.33
CA PRO A 184 -6.80 11.99 9.30
C PRO A 184 -5.59 12.67 8.64
N ARG A 185 -4.50 12.87 9.38
CA ARG A 185 -3.26 13.43 8.82
C ARG A 185 -2.58 12.49 7.82
N VAL A 186 -2.73 11.17 7.97
CA VAL A 186 -2.16 10.18 7.05
C VAL A 186 -2.90 10.23 5.72
N PHE A 187 -4.24 10.18 5.75
CA PHE A 187 -5.07 10.22 4.54
C PHE A 187 -4.90 11.53 3.78
N ARG A 188 -4.88 12.67 4.50
CA ARG A 188 -4.65 13.98 3.89
C ARG A 188 -3.26 14.09 3.26
N GLN A 189 -2.23 13.57 3.92
CA GLN A 189 -0.87 13.61 3.36
C GLN A 189 -0.76 12.69 2.13
N ALA A 190 -1.34 11.50 2.16
CA ALA A 190 -1.34 10.59 1.02
C ALA A 190 -2.04 11.21 -0.21
N PHE A 191 -3.19 11.85 0.00
CA PHE A 191 -3.89 12.59 -1.05
C PHE A 191 -3.08 13.79 -1.55
N ALA A 192 -2.42 14.54 -0.67
CA ALA A 192 -1.56 15.66 -1.06
C ALA A 192 -0.35 15.23 -1.90
N ASP A 193 0.25 14.08 -1.57
CA ASP A 193 1.36 13.49 -2.32
C ASP A 193 0.90 12.83 -3.64
N ARG A 194 -0.40 12.47 -3.75
CA ARG A 194 -0.94 11.78 -4.92
C ARG A 194 -2.39 12.17 -5.27
N PRO A 195 -2.67 13.45 -5.59
CA PRO A 195 -4.03 13.91 -5.85
C PRO A 195 -4.65 13.32 -7.14
N GLN A 196 -3.82 12.76 -8.03
CA GLN A 196 -4.26 12.09 -9.26
C GLN A 196 -4.63 10.61 -9.05
N ALA A 197 -4.49 10.06 -7.84
CA ALA A 197 -4.88 8.68 -7.56
C ALA A 197 -6.33 8.42 -7.99
N ARG A 198 -6.57 7.25 -8.58
CA ARG A 198 -7.87 6.83 -9.09
C ARG A 198 -8.55 5.80 -8.22
N LEU A 199 -7.77 5.09 -7.42
CA LEU A 199 -8.24 4.10 -6.47
C LEU A 199 -7.55 4.30 -5.10
N ILE A 200 -8.24 3.90 -4.05
CA ILE A 200 -7.71 3.64 -2.71
C ILE A 200 -7.95 2.16 -2.42
N VAL A 201 -6.94 1.45 -1.96
CA VAL A 201 -7.04 0.06 -1.48
C VAL A 201 -6.89 0.04 0.03
N ASN A 202 -7.92 -0.41 0.75
CA ASN A 202 -7.88 -0.58 2.20
C ASN A 202 -7.80 -2.07 2.56
N ALA A 203 -6.77 -2.48 3.31
CA ALA A 203 -6.53 -3.88 3.67
C ALA A 203 -7.24 -4.34 4.97
N GLY A 204 -8.45 -3.81 5.24
CA GLY A 204 -9.27 -4.20 6.39
C GLY A 204 -8.94 -3.48 7.69
N ASP A 205 -9.73 -3.76 8.71
CA ASP A 205 -9.74 -3.05 10.00
C ASP A 205 -9.85 -1.54 9.78
N LEU A 206 -10.93 -1.15 9.10
CA LEU A 206 -11.24 0.26 8.83
C LEU A 206 -11.60 0.97 10.14
N ILE A 207 -12.22 0.23 11.05
CA ILE A 207 -12.57 0.66 12.40
C ILE A 207 -12.23 -0.43 13.42
N ASP A 208 -12.32 -0.12 14.71
CA ASP A 208 -11.98 -1.05 15.80
C ASP A 208 -13.16 -1.89 16.30
N SER A 209 -14.40 -1.48 16.07
CA SER A 209 -15.57 -2.14 16.59
C SER A 209 -16.65 -2.21 15.53
N ALA A 210 -16.86 -3.41 14.96
CA ALA A 210 -17.67 -3.69 13.78
C ALA A 210 -18.95 -2.84 13.61
N ASN A 211 -19.71 -2.64 14.70
CA ASN A 211 -20.99 -1.95 14.69
C ASN A 211 -20.96 -0.57 15.41
N SER A 212 -19.79 0.05 15.52
CA SER A 212 -19.62 1.37 16.14
C SER A 212 -19.89 2.48 15.13
N GLU A 213 -21.06 3.11 15.29
CA GLU A 213 -21.46 4.28 14.50
C GLU A 213 -20.56 5.50 14.72
N GLU A 214 -20.00 5.67 15.94
CA GLU A 214 -19.01 6.72 16.24
C GLU A 214 -17.76 6.51 15.39
N GLN A 215 -17.20 5.30 15.39
CA GLN A 215 -15.96 5.01 14.66
C GLN A 215 -16.13 5.07 13.14
N TRP A 216 -17.26 4.59 12.60
CA TRP A 216 -17.58 4.84 11.19
C TRP A 216 -17.63 6.33 10.89
N GLY A 217 -18.30 7.12 11.75
CA GLY A 217 -18.33 8.57 11.62
C GLY A 217 -16.94 9.20 11.58
N GLN A 218 -16.03 8.76 12.45
CA GLN A 218 -14.64 9.24 12.49
C GLN A 218 -13.86 8.83 11.24
N TRP A 219 -14.02 7.59 10.76
CA TRP A 219 -13.34 7.09 9.55
C TRP A 219 -13.76 7.87 8.30
N TYR A 220 -15.06 8.12 8.10
CA TYR A 220 -15.53 8.97 7.00
C TYR A 220 -15.10 10.43 7.16
N GLN A 221 -14.92 10.94 8.38
CA GLN A 221 -14.36 12.29 8.59
C GLN A 221 -12.86 12.33 8.27
N ALA A 222 -12.14 11.23 8.47
CA ALA A 222 -10.73 11.11 8.12
C ALA A 222 -10.53 11.15 6.59
N GLY A 223 -11.34 10.40 5.83
CA GLY A 223 -11.33 10.42 4.36
C GLY A 223 -11.95 11.70 3.78
N GLY A 224 -13.07 12.14 4.34
CA GLY A 224 -13.73 13.39 3.99
C GLY A 224 -14.09 13.47 2.50
N PHE A 225 -13.72 14.56 1.84
CA PHE A 225 -14.01 14.74 0.41
C PHE A 225 -13.26 13.75 -0.48
N ILE A 226 -12.17 13.13 0.00
CA ILE A 226 -11.31 12.23 -0.79
C ILE A 226 -12.13 11.01 -1.25
N ASP A 227 -12.92 10.43 -0.34
CA ASP A 227 -13.75 9.26 -0.63
C ASP A 227 -14.86 9.55 -1.64
N SER A 228 -15.26 10.82 -1.78
CA SER A 228 -16.22 11.27 -2.80
C SER A 228 -15.61 11.47 -4.19
N GLN A 229 -14.28 11.38 -4.33
CA GLN A 229 -13.57 11.63 -5.59
C GLN A 229 -12.77 10.43 -6.08
N ILE A 230 -12.38 9.52 -5.18
CA ILE A 230 -11.53 8.37 -5.47
C ILE A 230 -12.26 7.08 -5.12
N ASN A 231 -12.23 6.11 -6.03
CA ASN A 231 -12.83 4.80 -5.82
C ASN A 231 -12.14 4.05 -4.69
N ASN A 232 -12.91 3.58 -3.71
CA ASN A 232 -12.41 2.74 -2.63
C ASN A 232 -12.60 1.26 -2.96
N ILE A 233 -11.53 0.48 -2.78
CA ILE A 233 -11.46 -0.98 -2.81
C ILE A 233 -11.09 -1.42 -1.39
N SER A 234 -12.09 -1.83 -0.62
CA SER A 234 -11.93 -2.24 0.77
C SER A 234 -12.30 -3.70 0.93
N ILE A 235 -11.56 -4.42 1.78
CA ILE A 235 -11.89 -5.76 2.26
C ILE A 235 -12.16 -5.69 3.77
N PRO A 236 -12.93 -6.61 4.37
CA PRO A 236 -13.11 -6.62 5.80
C PRO A 236 -11.90 -7.24 6.50
N GLY A 237 -11.45 -6.61 7.58
CA GLY A 237 -10.57 -7.20 8.57
C GLY A 237 -11.33 -7.94 9.65
N ASN A 238 -10.67 -8.35 10.73
CA ASN A 238 -11.35 -9.03 11.83
C ASN A 238 -12.18 -8.07 12.68
N HIS A 239 -11.92 -6.76 12.64
CA HIS A 239 -12.70 -5.75 13.36
C HIS A 239 -13.97 -5.32 12.63
N GLU A 240 -14.15 -5.70 11.37
CA GLU A 240 -15.45 -5.64 10.69
C GLU A 240 -16.40 -6.77 11.09
N TYR A 241 -15.96 -7.68 11.99
CA TYR A 241 -16.76 -8.77 12.52
C TYR A 241 -17.04 -8.60 14.01
N SER A 242 -18.26 -8.99 14.42
CA SER A 242 -18.62 -9.18 15.82
C SER A 242 -18.80 -10.67 16.07
N GLY A 243 -17.75 -11.34 16.56
CA GLY A 243 -17.69 -12.80 16.54
C GLY A 243 -17.55 -13.28 15.10
N SER A 244 -18.46 -14.14 14.63
CA SER A 244 -18.49 -14.59 13.23
C SER A 244 -19.44 -13.80 12.33
N ALA A 245 -20.13 -12.79 12.86
CA ALA A 245 -21.09 -12.00 12.10
C ALA A 245 -20.41 -10.76 11.49
N LEU A 246 -20.44 -10.66 10.16
CA LEU A 246 -20.06 -9.45 9.45
C LEU A 246 -20.92 -8.25 9.90
N SER A 247 -20.28 -7.10 10.05
CA SER A 247 -20.91 -5.83 10.43
C SER A 247 -22.17 -5.54 9.61
N SER A 248 -23.23 -5.08 10.30
CA SER A 248 -24.46 -4.62 9.64
C SER A 248 -24.23 -3.36 8.80
N PHE A 249 -23.14 -2.63 9.05
CA PHE A 249 -22.74 -1.46 8.27
C PHE A 249 -21.98 -1.81 6.99
N TRP A 250 -21.43 -3.02 6.85
CA TRP A 250 -20.54 -3.34 5.73
C TRP A 250 -21.25 -3.24 4.37
N THR A 251 -22.26 -4.07 4.13
CA THR A 251 -22.94 -4.13 2.82
C THR A 251 -23.65 -2.83 2.42
N PRO A 252 -24.31 -2.09 3.33
CA PRO A 252 -24.91 -0.80 3.00
C PRO A 252 -23.90 0.25 2.52
N GLN A 253 -22.66 0.20 3.05
CA GLN A 253 -21.61 1.17 2.74
C GLN A 253 -20.79 0.77 1.51
N PHE A 254 -20.49 -0.52 1.40
CA PHE A 254 -19.61 -1.09 0.39
C PHE A 254 -20.34 -2.12 -0.48
N PRO A 255 -21.28 -1.68 -1.32
CA PRO A 255 -21.87 -2.54 -2.32
C PRO A 255 -20.81 -2.81 -3.40
N TYR A 256 -19.94 -3.80 -3.23
CA TYR A 256 -19.02 -4.23 -4.28
C TYR A 256 -19.72 -5.06 -5.37
N PRO A 257 -19.06 -5.30 -6.51
CA PRO A 257 -19.56 -6.22 -7.52
C PRO A 257 -19.89 -7.62 -6.97
N ASP A 258 -21.04 -8.16 -7.36
CA ASP A 258 -21.44 -9.55 -7.06
C ASP A 258 -20.77 -10.51 -8.05
N ASN A 259 -19.45 -10.59 -8.00
CA ASN A 259 -18.62 -11.46 -8.85
C ASN A 259 -17.67 -12.36 -8.04
N GLY A 260 -17.94 -12.47 -6.73
CA GLY A 260 -17.27 -13.39 -5.80
C GLY A 260 -17.60 -14.86 -6.05
N PRO A 261 -17.10 -15.78 -5.18
CA PRO A 261 -17.43 -17.20 -5.25
C PRO A 261 -18.95 -17.44 -5.16
N ALA A 262 -19.56 -17.94 -6.26
CA ALA A 262 -21.00 -18.18 -6.33
C ALA A 262 -21.45 -19.37 -5.47
N GLY A 263 -22.63 -19.27 -4.83
CA GLY A 263 -23.31 -20.39 -4.17
C GLY A 263 -22.70 -20.87 -2.85
N TRP A 264 -21.64 -20.22 -2.37
CA TRP A 264 -20.98 -20.48 -1.08
C TRP A 264 -21.19 -19.28 -0.17
N PRO A 265 -21.08 -19.43 1.18
CA PRO A 265 -21.95 -18.72 2.13
C PRO A 265 -22.17 -17.28 1.73
N ALA A 266 -23.42 -16.79 1.81
CA ALA A 266 -23.85 -15.49 1.31
C ALA A 266 -22.98 -14.29 1.75
N GLU A 267 -22.10 -14.49 2.73
CA GLU A 267 -21.03 -13.59 3.14
C GLU A 267 -19.88 -13.44 2.13
N LEU A 268 -19.40 -14.51 1.47
CA LEU A 268 -18.31 -14.40 0.48
C LEU A 268 -18.72 -13.53 -0.71
N ALA A 269 -19.97 -13.62 -1.16
CA ALA A 269 -20.53 -12.73 -2.17
C ALA A 269 -20.51 -11.24 -1.79
N LYS A 270 -20.31 -10.92 -0.50
CA LYS A 270 -20.24 -9.55 0.03
C LYS A 270 -18.83 -9.09 0.40
N THR A 271 -17.86 -10.01 0.42
CA THR A 271 -16.54 -9.79 1.02
C THR A 271 -15.37 -10.23 0.14
N ALA A 272 -15.64 -11.01 -0.91
CA ALA A 272 -14.68 -11.38 -1.94
C ALA A 272 -15.21 -10.95 -3.31
N TYR A 273 -14.38 -10.26 -4.08
CA TYR A 273 -14.78 -9.67 -5.36
C TYR A 273 -13.55 -9.38 -6.23
N THR A 274 -13.80 -9.06 -7.51
CA THR A 274 -12.77 -8.57 -8.42
C THR A 274 -13.18 -7.26 -9.09
N VAL A 275 -12.20 -6.43 -9.40
CA VAL A 275 -12.35 -5.20 -10.18
C VAL A 275 -11.19 -5.12 -11.15
N ASP A 276 -11.49 -4.95 -12.44
CA ASP A 276 -10.47 -4.71 -13.45
C ASP A 276 -10.40 -3.19 -13.74
N TYR A 277 -9.22 -2.60 -13.61
CA TYR A 277 -8.99 -1.17 -13.86
C TYR A 277 -7.73 -0.99 -14.72
N GLN A 278 -7.91 -0.52 -15.95
CA GLN A 278 -6.84 -0.15 -16.91
C GLN A 278 -5.68 -1.16 -17.00
N GLY A 279 -6.00 -2.46 -17.12
CA GLY A 279 -5.00 -3.53 -17.27
C GLY A 279 -4.47 -4.11 -15.96
N VAL A 280 -5.08 -3.77 -14.83
CA VAL A 280 -4.84 -4.38 -13.52
C VAL A 280 -6.09 -5.09 -13.04
N ARG A 281 -5.97 -6.35 -12.63
CA ARG A 281 -6.99 -7.06 -11.86
C ARG A 281 -6.74 -6.90 -10.38
N PHE A 282 -7.67 -6.24 -9.69
CA PHE A 282 -7.73 -6.19 -8.23
C PHE A 282 -8.60 -7.33 -7.72
N ILE A 283 -8.09 -8.08 -6.74
CA ILE A 283 -8.80 -9.20 -6.11
C ILE A 283 -8.87 -8.95 -4.61
N GLY A 284 -10.08 -8.75 -4.09
CA GLY A 284 -10.35 -8.70 -2.66
C GLY A 284 -10.67 -10.11 -2.13
N LEU A 285 -9.98 -10.56 -1.10
CA LEU A 285 -10.24 -11.84 -0.42
C LEU A 285 -10.58 -11.62 1.05
N ASN A 286 -11.37 -12.54 1.60
CA ASN A 286 -11.76 -12.53 2.99
C ASN A 286 -11.00 -13.61 3.76
N THR A 287 -10.03 -13.19 4.58
CA THR A 287 -9.25 -14.08 5.46
C THR A 287 -9.97 -14.51 6.74
N ASN A 288 -11.07 -13.87 7.13
CA ASN A 288 -11.79 -14.24 8.36
C ASN A 288 -12.39 -15.65 8.29
N VAL A 289 -12.54 -16.20 7.07
CA VAL A 289 -13.02 -17.56 6.84
C VAL A 289 -11.92 -18.62 6.94
N GLN A 290 -10.67 -18.24 7.24
CA GLN A 290 -9.53 -19.18 7.27
C GLN A 290 -9.70 -20.34 8.27
N GLY A 291 -10.55 -20.17 9.29
CA GLY A 291 -10.91 -21.22 10.25
C GLY A 291 -12.04 -22.16 9.78
N ILE A 292 -12.61 -21.95 8.58
CA ILE A 292 -13.72 -22.72 8.03
C ILE A 292 -13.26 -23.42 6.74
N PRO A 293 -12.81 -24.70 6.82
CA PRO A 293 -12.10 -25.36 5.73
C PRO A 293 -12.82 -25.35 4.37
N ASP A 294 -14.11 -25.68 4.33
CA ASP A 294 -14.87 -25.75 3.08
C ASP A 294 -15.03 -24.37 2.41
N VAL A 295 -15.19 -23.32 3.23
CA VAL A 295 -15.33 -21.93 2.75
C VAL A 295 -13.99 -21.41 2.25
N MET A 296 -12.91 -21.69 2.99
CA MET A 296 -11.55 -21.37 2.56
C MET A 296 -11.21 -22.09 1.24
N ALA A 297 -11.52 -23.39 1.12
CA ALA A 297 -11.28 -24.17 -0.09
C ALA A 297 -12.07 -23.64 -1.30
N ALA A 298 -13.34 -23.27 -1.12
CA ALA A 298 -14.14 -22.67 -2.18
C ALA A 298 -13.57 -21.33 -2.66
N GLN A 299 -13.17 -20.46 -1.73
CA GLN A 299 -12.54 -19.18 -2.06
C GLN A 299 -11.17 -19.39 -2.74
N THR A 300 -10.37 -20.37 -2.30
CA THR A 300 -9.09 -20.74 -2.94
C THR A 300 -9.29 -21.25 -4.37
N ALA A 301 -10.28 -22.10 -4.62
CA ALA A 301 -10.58 -22.60 -5.95
C ALA A 301 -11.04 -21.48 -6.91
N TRP A 302 -11.84 -20.54 -6.40
CA TRP A 302 -12.23 -19.34 -7.14
C TRP A 302 -11.02 -18.47 -7.47
N LEU A 303 -10.15 -18.20 -6.48
CA LEU A 303 -8.90 -17.46 -6.67
C LEU A 303 -8.02 -18.12 -7.74
N GLU A 304 -7.76 -19.42 -7.66
CA GLU A 304 -6.95 -20.12 -8.67
C GLU A 304 -7.57 -19.99 -10.07
N GLY A 305 -8.89 -20.09 -10.19
CA GLY A 305 -9.61 -19.88 -11.45
C GLY A 305 -9.39 -18.47 -12.04
N LEU A 306 -9.41 -17.44 -11.19
CA LEU A 306 -9.15 -16.06 -11.59
C LEU A 306 -7.70 -15.83 -12.03
N LEU A 307 -6.74 -16.36 -11.26
CA LEU A 307 -5.32 -16.21 -11.54
C LEU A 307 -4.91 -16.93 -12.83
N LYS A 308 -5.44 -18.14 -13.03
CA LYS A 308 -5.21 -18.92 -14.26
C LYS A 308 -5.77 -18.24 -15.51
N ASN A 309 -6.91 -17.54 -15.38
CA ASN A 309 -7.62 -16.91 -16.48
C ASN A 309 -7.69 -15.38 -16.31
N ASN A 310 -6.53 -14.76 -16.04
CA ASN A 310 -6.44 -13.31 -15.94
C ASN A 310 -6.03 -12.68 -17.29
N PRO A 311 -6.90 -11.91 -17.95
CA PRO A 311 -6.55 -11.20 -19.19
C PRO A 311 -5.70 -9.95 -18.94
N ASN A 312 -5.57 -9.51 -17.68
CA ASN A 312 -4.85 -8.30 -17.31
C ASN A 312 -3.35 -8.56 -17.16
N LYS A 313 -2.52 -7.57 -17.51
CA LYS A 313 -1.06 -7.66 -17.37
C LYS A 313 -0.62 -7.72 -15.92
N TRP A 314 -1.35 -7.01 -15.06
CA TRP A 314 -1.03 -6.84 -13.66
C TRP A 314 -2.10 -7.47 -12.76
N THR A 315 -1.65 -8.05 -11.64
CA THR A 315 -2.54 -8.61 -10.62
C THR A 315 -2.17 -8.06 -9.25
N VAL A 316 -3.13 -7.43 -8.58
CA VAL A 316 -3.02 -6.95 -7.21
C VAL A 316 -4.04 -7.69 -6.35
N VAL A 317 -3.58 -8.32 -5.28
CA VAL A 317 -4.45 -9.04 -4.34
C VAL A 317 -4.42 -8.32 -3.00
N THR A 318 -5.57 -8.14 -2.37
CA THR A 318 -5.69 -7.54 -1.04
C THR A 318 -6.55 -8.40 -0.11
N PHE A 319 -6.08 -8.57 1.12
CA PHE A 319 -6.78 -9.25 2.21
C PHE A 319 -6.13 -8.92 3.55
N HIS A 320 -6.84 -9.19 4.64
CA HIS A 320 -6.44 -8.63 5.93
C HIS A 320 -5.27 -9.35 6.59
N HIS A 321 -5.40 -10.66 6.88
CA HIS A 321 -4.39 -11.39 7.65
C HIS A 321 -3.20 -11.81 6.77
N PRO A 322 -1.95 -11.40 7.09
CA PRO A 322 -0.83 -11.51 6.16
C PRO A 322 -0.27 -12.93 6.00
N VAL A 323 0.19 -13.25 4.78
CA VAL A 323 0.90 -14.50 4.45
C VAL A 323 2.16 -14.68 5.30
N TYR A 324 2.92 -13.61 5.45
CA TYR A 324 4.10 -13.53 6.31
C TYR A 324 3.88 -12.39 7.29
N SER A 325 3.62 -12.75 8.54
CA SER A 325 3.37 -11.79 9.61
C SER A 325 4.66 -11.06 9.97
N THR A 326 4.53 -9.78 10.32
CA THR A 326 5.64 -8.88 10.69
C THR A 326 5.58 -8.47 12.16
N ALA A 327 4.54 -8.87 12.89
CA ALA A 327 4.35 -8.57 14.30
C ALA A 327 4.74 -9.76 15.20
N GLU A 328 5.30 -9.45 16.36
CA GLU A 328 5.70 -10.45 17.34
C GLU A 328 4.53 -11.37 17.75
N GLY A 329 4.79 -12.68 17.76
CA GLY A 329 3.84 -13.69 18.23
C GLY A 329 2.67 -13.98 17.29
N ARG A 330 2.65 -13.44 16.07
CA ARG A 330 1.56 -13.63 15.09
C ARG A 330 1.98 -14.46 13.89
N ASN A 331 1.02 -15.19 13.32
CA ASN A 331 1.24 -16.04 12.15
C ASN A 331 -0.10 -16.49 11.54
N ASN A 332 -0.14 -16.67 10.22
CA ASN A 332 -1.34 -17.14 9.49
C ASN A 332 -1.01 -18.33 8.58
N PRO A 333 -0.74 -19.53 9.14
CA PRO A 333 -0.27 -20.66 8.36
C PRO A 333 -1.28 -21.17 7.32
N VAL A 334 -2.59 -21.05 7.59
CA VAL A 334 -3.64 -21.48 6.64
C VAL A 334 -3.63 -20.60 5.40
N VAL A 335 -3.63 -19.27 5.57
CA VAL A 335 -3.52 -18.30 4.47
C VAL A 335 -2.25 -18.55 3.66
N ARG A 336 -1.10 -18.67 4.33
CA ARG A 336 0.18 -18.94 3.65
C ARG A 336 0.16 -20.23 2.86
N ALA A 337 -0.32 -21.32 3.44
CA ALA A 337 -0.34 -22.63 2.77
C ALA A 337 -1.30 -22.68 1.58
N GLN A 338 -2.45 -22.00 1.66
CA GLN A 338 -3.48 -22.04 0.62
C GLN A 338 -3.20 -21.08 -0.54
N TRP A 339 -2.70 -19.87 -0.26
CA TRP A 339 -2.62 -18.81 -1.27
C TRP A 339 -1.20 -18.44 -1.69
N GLY A 340 -0.21 -18.54 -0.79
CA GLY A 340 1.20 -18.23 -1.12
C GLY A 340 1.72 -18.98 -2.36
N PRO A 341 1.53 -20.32 -2.45
CA PRO A 341 1.91 -21.07 -3.65
C PRO A 341 1.20 -20.63 -4.93
N LEU A 342 -0.07 -20.20 -4.84
CA LEU A 342 -0.82 -19.71 -6.00
C LEU A 342 -0.28 -18.37 -6.49
N PHE A 343 0.06 -17.46 -5.56
CA PHE A 343 0.63 -16.16 -5.88
C PHE A 343 1.96 -16.28 -6.62
N GLU A 344 2.86 -17.14 -6.14
CA GLU A 344 4.12 -17.42 -6.83
C GLU A 344 3.91 -18.14 -8.18
N LYS A 345 3.04 -19.15 -8.22
CA LYS A 345 2.78 -19.96 -9.44
C LYS A 345 2.22 -19.12 -10.60
N TYR A 346 1.30 -18.21 -10.31
CA TYR A 346 0.62 -17.40 -11.34
C TYR A 346 1.18 -15.98 -11.46
N GLY A 347 2.23 -15.64 -10.70
CA GLY A 347 2.93 -14.36 -10.83
C GLY A 347 2.09 -13.15 -10.41
N VAL A 348 1.43 -13.22 -9.26
CA VAL A 348 0.78 -12.05 -8.63
C VAL A 348 1.84 -10.99 -8.35
N ASP A 349 1.54 -9.72 -8.65
CA ASP A 349 2.54 -8.65 -8.59
C ASP A 349 2.67 -8.06 -7.19
N LEU A 350 1.53 -7.68 -6.61
CA LEU A 350 1.44 -7.09 -5.29
C LEU A 350 0.41 -7.86 -4.46
N VAL A 351 0.78 -8.20 -3.24
CA VAL A 351 -0.11 -8.70 -2.20
C VAL A 351 -0.10 -7.69 -1.05
N LEU A 352 -1.21 -6.98 -0.87
CA LEU A 352 -1.35 -5.84 0.05
C LEU A 352 -2.19 -6.27 1.25
N GLN A 353 -1.64 -6.17 2.46
CA GLN A 353 -2.23 -6.81 3.65
C GLN A 353 -2.23 -5.89 4.86
N GLY A 354 -2.95 -6.26 5.91
CA GLY A 354 -3.04 -5.48 7.13
C GLY A 354 -2.69 -6.29 8.37
N HIS A 355 -3.51 -6.14 9.41
CA HIS A 355 -3.56 -6.87 10.67
C HIS A 355 -2.43 -6.59 11.66
N ASP A 356 -1.18 -6.47 11.20
CA ASP A 356 0.00 -6.53 12.07
C ASP A 356 0.49 -5.20 12.62
N HIS A 357 -0.15 -4.08 12.29
CA HIS A 357 0.16 -2.77 12.90
C HIS A 357 1.65 -2.41 12.89
N THR A 358 2.32 -2.86 11.84
CA THR A 358 3.75 -2.70 11.57
C THR A 358 3.91 -2.51 10.07
N TYR A 359 5.13 -2.17 9.63
CA TYR A 359 5.48 -2.25 8.23
C TYR A 359 6.42 -3.42 7.97
N GLY A 360 6.13 -4.18 6.92
CA GLY A 360 7.12 -5.06 6.33
C GLY A 360 6.83 -5.35 4.87
N ARG A 361 7.89 -5.39 4.06
CA ARG A 361 7.83 -5.75 2.65
C ARG A 361 8.92 -6.75 2.32
N GLY A 362 8.59 -7.72 1.46
CA GLY A 362 9.57 -8.70 1.03
C GLY A 362 9.05 -9.68 -0.02
N SER A 363 9.77 -10.78 -0.14
CA SER A 363 9.53 -11.79 -1.19
C SER A 363 10.07 -13.16 -0.79
N VAL A 364 9.75 -14.21 -1.54
CA VAL A 364 10.33 -15.55 -1.28
C VAL A 364 11.81 -15.61 -1.71
N THR A 365 12.63 -16.26 -0.89
CA THR A 365 14.10 -16.36 -1.06
C THR A 365 14.52 -17.08 -2.34
N SER A 366 13.73 -18.04 -2.82
CA SER A 366 14.03 -18.86 -4.00
C SER A 366 14.10 -18.05 -5.30
N SER A 367 13.50 -16.86 -5.30
CA SER A 367 13.37 -15.94 -6.43
C SER A 367 14.42 -14.82 -6.41
N ARG A 368 15.31 -14.82 -5.40
CA ARG A 368 16.35 -13.82 -5.25
C ARG A 368 17.39 -13.90 -6.37
N ARG A 369 17.60 -12.78 -7.08
CA ARG A 369 18.62 -12.62 -8.13
C ARG A 369 19.83 -11.82 -7.62
N SER A 370 19.64 -10.80 -6.80
CA SER A 370 20.70 -10.11 -6.05
C SER A 370 20.18 -9.70 -4.66
N LEU A 371 20.93 -8.90 -3.91
CA LEU A 371 20.43 -8.32 -2.64
C LEU A 371 19.20 -7.42 -2.85
N THR A 372 19.08 -6.81 -4.03
CA THR A 372 18.14 -5.73 -4.35
C THR A 372 17.20 -6.10 -5.49
N VAL A 373 17.30 -7.34 -6.01
CA VAL A 373 16.52 -7.80 -7.16
C VAL A 373 16.00 -9.22 -6.94
N HIS A 374 14.71 -9.42 -7.21
CA HIS A 374 14.05 -10.73 -7.24
C HIS A 374 13.01 -10.79 -8.38
N ASP A 375 12.45 -11.97 -8.64
CA ASP A 375 11.34 -12.16 -9.59
C ASP A 375 10.08 -12.76 -8.93
N SER A 376 10.00 -12.71 -7.60
CA SER A 376 8.83 -13.10 -6.79
C SER A 376 7.76 -11.99 -6.67
N THR A 377 6.60 -12.39 -6.19
CA THR A 377 5.52 -11.52 -5.72
C THR A 377 6.04 -10.60 -4.61
N VAL A 378 5.59 -9.35 -4.61
CA VAL A 378 5.87 -8.45 -3.50
C VAL A 378 4.76 -8.59 -2.47
N TYR A 379 5.13 -9.02 -1.27
CA TYR A 379 4.23 -9.06 -0.12
C TYR A 379 4.47 -7.79 0.70
N ALA A 380 3.41 -7.07 1.02
CA ALA A 380 3.48 -5.87 1.86
C ALA A 380 2.42 -5.91 2.97
N VAL A 381 2.86 -5.58 4.17
CA VAL A 381 2.02 -5.36 5.36
C VAL A 381 2.23 -3.91 5.79
N SER A 382 1.16 -3.21 6.13
CA SER A 382 1.25 -1.81 6.54
C SER A 382 0.21 -1.43 7.57
N VAL A 383 0.35 -0.22 8.10
CA VAL A 383 -0.51 0.40 9.11
C VAL A 383 -0.57 1.91 8.89
N SER A 384 -1.78 2.45 8.92
CA SER A 384 -2.07 3.89 8.80
C SER A 384 -2.51 4.45 10.15
N GLY A 385 -3.18 3.62 10.96
CA GLY A 385 -3.71 3.94 12.29
C GLY A 385 -2.62 4.20 13.32
N GLY A 386 -3.03 4.67 14.50
CA GLY A 386 -2.11 5.04 15.58
C GLY A 386 -1.73 3.89 16.54
N LYS A 387 -2.28 2.68 16.35
CA LYS A 387 -1.98 1.50 17.17
C LYS A 387 -0.84 0.73 16.51
N MET A 388 0.16 0.34 17.29
CA MET A 388 1.41 -0.25 16.81
C MET A 388 1.74 -1.54 17.57
N TYR A 389 2.47 -2.45 16.93
CA TYR A 389 3.05 -3.64 17.54
C TYR A 389 4.57 -3.67 17.34
N ASP A 390 5.24 -4.51 18.12
CA ASP A 390 6.66 -4.80 17.97
C ASP A 390 6.90 -5.68 16.74
N VAL A 391 7.98 -5.39 16.00
CA VAL A 391 8.33 -6.10 14.77
C VAL A 391 9.09 -7.38 15.07
N ASP A 392 8.64 -8.48 14.45
CA ASP A 392 9.36 -9.76 14.40
C ASP A 392 9.40 -10.31 12.97
N GLY A 393 10.60 -10.49 12.42
CA GLY A 393 10.83 -11.03 11.08
C GLY A 393 10.91 -12.56 11.02
N SER A 394 10.82 -13.27 12.14
CA SER A 394 11.04 -14.72 12.23
C SER A 394 10.11 -15.52 11.31
N VAL A 395 8.83 -15.13 11.20
CA VAL A 395 7.85 -15.79 10.33
C VAL A 395 8.28 -15.74 8.86
N TRP A 396 8.95 -14.68 8.42
CA TRP A 396 9.47 -14.60 7.05
C TRP A 396 10.62 -15.60 6.88
N THR A 397 11.65 -15.49 7.72
CA THR A 397 12.88 -16.30 7.60
C THR A 397 12.62 -17.79 7.75
N ASP A 398 11.76 -18.17 8.70
CA ASP A 398 11.41 -19.57 8.98
C ASP A 398 10.60 -20.21 7.86
N ASN A 399 10.03 -19.39 6.96
CA ASN A 399 9.20 -19.84 5.85
C ASN A 399 9.82 -19.52 4.48
N ASN A 400 11.17 -19.46 4.42
CA ASN A 400 11.94 -19.23 3.19
C ASN A 400 11.58 -17.92 2.47
N ALA A 401 11.24 -16.88 3.23
CA ALA A 401 11.02 -15.54 2.73
C ALA A 401 12.01 -14.55 3.36
N ASP A 402 12.31 -13.49 2.62
CA ASP A 402 13.15 -12.39 3.07
C ASP A 402 12.29 -11.17 3.34
N ILE A 403 12.48 -10.54 4.50
CA ILE A 403 11.99 -9.19 4.76
C ILE A 403 13.04 -8.18 4.27
N MET A 404 12.70 -7.43 3.23
CA MET A 404 13.62 -6.49 2.56
C MET A 404 13.59 -5.11 3.22
N SER A 405 12.43 -4.71 3.74
CA SER A 405 12.26 -3.48 4.51
C SER A 405 11.22 -3.70 5.60
N GLN A 406 11.40 -3.02 6.73
CA GLN A 406 10.51 -3.09 7.88
C GLN A 406 10.54 -1.77 8.67
N ALA A 407 9.45 -1.47 9.35
CA ALA A 407 9.39 -0.39 10.32
C ALA A 407 8.43 -0.69 11.47
N GLU A 408 8.86 -0.26 12.66
CA GLU A 408 8.15 -0.30 13.93
C GLU A 408 7.83 1.13 14.36
N ASP A 409 6.70 1.34 15.06
CA ASP A 409 6.29 2.64 15.56
C ASP A 409 6.24 3.75 14.49
N LYS A 410 5.69 3.42 13.31
CA LYS A 410 5.48 4.36 12.20
C LYS A 410 4.06 4.24 11.65
N GLN A 411 3.42 5.38 11.42
CA GLN A 411 2.25 5.47 10.55
C GLN A 411 2.72 5.63 9.10
N LEU A 412 2.17 4.85 8.17
CA LEU A 412 2.55 4.88 6.77
C LEU A 412 1.34 5.01 5.85
N TYR A 413 1.63 5.38 4.61
CA TYR A 413 0.76 5.19 3.46
C TYR A 413 1.63 4.84 2.26
N GLN A 414 1.00 4.22 1.24
CA GLN A 414 1.71 3.76 0.06
C GLN A 414 1.15 4.40 -1.20
N LEU A 415 2.05 4.82 -2.07
CA LEU A 415 1.75 5.36 -3.39
C LEU A 415 2.17 4.33 -4.44
N ILE A 416 1.23 3.91 -5.28
CA ILE A 416 1.50 2.93 -6.32
C ILE A 416 1.19 3.56 -7.68
N ASP A 417 2.19 3.59 -8.56
CA ASP A 417 2.07 4.05 -9.93
C ASP A 417 2.13 2.86 -10.89
N VAL A 418 1.16 2.77 -11.80
CA VAL A 418 1.06 1.71 -12.80
C VAL A 418 1.28 2.32 -14.18
N THR A 419 2.23 1.77 -14.93
CA THR A 419 2.45 2.04 -16.37
C THR A 419 2.18 0.78 -17.19
N GLY A 420 2.38 0.86 -18.52
CA GLY A 420 2.18 -0.29 -19.40
C GLY A 420 3.13 -1.45 -19.10
N ASP A 421 4.28 -1.20 -18.49
CA ASP A 421 5.42 -2.10 -18.33
C ASP A 421 6.07 -2.07 -16.95
N SER A 422 5.60 -1.18 -16.05
CA SER A 422 6.03 -1.17 -14.65
C SER A 422 4.92 -0.90 -13.64
N ILE A 423 5.15 -1.38 -12.41
CA ILE A 423 4.48 -0.92 -11.20
C ILE A 423 5.57 -0.37 -10.27
N ARG A 424 5.46 0.89 -9.88
CA ARG A 424 6.28 1.49 -8.83
C ARG A 424 5.48 1.54 -7.55
N TYR A 425 5.98 0.91 -6.49
CA TYR A 425 5.44 0.98 -5.14
C TYR A 425 6.37 1.84 -4.29
N GLU A 426 5.80 2.78 -3.53
CA GLU A 426 6.54 3.65 -2.63
C GLU A 426 5.82 3.78 -1.29
N ALA A 427 6.50 3.46 -0.19
CA ALA A 427 6.00 3.67 1.16
C ALA A 427 6.55 4.97 1.74
N ARG A 428 5.67 5.75 2.38
CA ARG A 428 6.00 7.00 3.03
C ARG A 428 5.45 7.02 4.45
N TYR A 429 6.16 7.70 5.34
CA TYR A 429 5.64 7.99 6.66
C TYR A 429 4.54 9.06 6.59
N ALA A 430 3.73 9.16 7.63
CA ALA A 430 2.67 10.16 7.76
C ALA A 430 3.11 11.63 7.66
N ASN A 431 4.41 11.92 7.66
CA ASN A 431 4.98 13.26 7.43
C ASN A 431 5.48 13.47 5.98
N GLY A 432 5.25 12.53 5.06
CA GLY A 432 5.67 12.62 3.66
C GLY A 432 7.09 12.14 3.37
N GLN A 433 7.88 11.79 4.39
CA GLN A 433 9.22 11.27 4.16
C GLN A 433 9.17 9.87 3.53
N HIS A 434 9.99 9.69 2.49
CA HIS A 434 10.21 8.39 1.88
C HIS A 434 10.78 7.41 2.91
N HIS A 435 10.24 6.18 2.93
CA HIS A 435 10.74 5.10 3.75
C HIS A 435 11.33 3.98 2.89
N ASP A 436 10.57 3.53 1.90
CA ASP A 436 10.85 2.31 1.16
C ASP A 436 10.21 2.31 -0.23
N GLY A 437 10.66 1.43 -1.14
CA GLY A 437 9.91 1.13 -2.34
C GLY A 437 10.60 0.19 -3.33
N VAL A 438 9.82 -0.24 -4.33
CA VAL A 438 10.26 -1.13 -5.42
C VAL A 438 9.69 -0.72 -6.76
N VAL A 439 10.35 -1.15 -7.85
CA VAL A 439 9.79 -1.16 -9.20
C VAL A 439 9.71 -2.60 -9.71
N ILE A 440 8.49 -3.04 -9.99
CA ILE A 440 8.19 -4.26 -10.74
C ILE A 440 8.20 -3.90 -12.22
N ARG A 441 8.92 -4.64 -13.05
CA ARG A 441 8.91 -4.51 -14.52
C ARG A 441 8.47 -5.82 -15.15
N LYS A 442 7.65 -5.74 -16.20
CA LYS A 442 7.19 -6.90 -16.98
C LYS A 442 7.34 -6.67 -18.47
N ASN A 443 8.01 -7.61 -19.14
CA ASN A 443 8.11 -7.58 -20.59
C ASN A 443 6.91 -8.22 -21.29
N ALA A 444 6.95 -8.23 -22.63
CA ALA A 444 5.91 -8.83 -23.46
C ALA A 444 5.80 -10.36 -23.31
N ALA A 445 6.88 -11.03 -22.89
CA ALA A 445 6.87 -12.46 -22.61
C ALA A 445 6.30 -12.81 -21.21
N GLY A 446 5.98 -11.80 -20.39
CA GLY A 446 5.50 -11.99 -19.02
C GLY A 446 6.62 -12.25 -18.01
N GLU A 447 7.89 -12.23 -18.43
CA GLU A 447 9.01 -12.25 -17.50
C GLU A 447 9.02 -10.95 -16.67
N ARG A 448 9.45 -11.06 -15.42
CA ARG A 448 9.49 -9.92 -14.51
C ARG A 448 10.78 -9.79 -13.73
N THR A 449 11.03 -8.58 -13.29
CA THR A 449 12.01 -8.25 -12.25
C THR A 449 11.39 -7.27 -11.27
N VAL A 450 11.66 -7.45 -10.00
CA VAL A 450 11.37 -6.48 -8.93
C VAL A 450 12.70 -5.95 -8.45
N ASN A 451 12.87 -4.63 -8.51
CA ASN A 451 14.08 -3.95 -8.09
C ASN A 451 13.75 -3.01 -6.93
N GLU A 452 14.57 -3.02 -5.88
CA GLU A 452 14.54 -1.97 -4.86
C GLU A 452 14.72 -0.59 -5.51
N LEU A 453 14.03 0.43 -5.00
CA LEU A 453 14.26 1.79 -5.45
C LEU A 453 15.69 2.20 -5.16
N ARG A 454 16.30 2.93 -6.10
CA ARG A 454 17.70 3.35 -5.98
C ARG A 454 17.89 4.22 -4.74
N THR A 455 18.89 3.86 -3.96
CA THR A 455 19.43 4.62 -2.83
C THR A 455 20.95 4.76 -3.00
N PRO A 456 21.61 5.68 -2.27
CA PRO A 456 23.07 5.74 -2.26
C PRO A 456 23.73 4.42 -1.89
N GLU A 457 23.10 3.61 -1.05
CA GLU A 457 23.62 2.34 -0.56
C GLU A 457 23.52 1.22 -1.60
N ASN A 458 22.41 1.16 -2.35
CA ASN A 458 22.17 0.08 -3.30
C ASN A 458 22.63 0.36 -4.73
N THR A 459 23.14 1.56 -5.01
CA THR A 459 23.73 1.92 -6.32
C THR A 459 25.24 1.64 -6.38
N VAL A 460 25.84 1.16 -5.29
CA VAL A 460 27.27 0.84 -5.18
C VAL A 460 27.52 -0.55 -4.57
N GLY A 461 28.68 -1.15 -4.86
CA GLY A 461 29.18 -2.35 -4.15
C GLY A 461 28.88 -3.70 -4.83
N GLU A 462 28.86 -4.80 -4.06
CA GLU A 462 28.79 -6.17 -4.59
C GLU A 462 27.37 -6.67 -4.84
N GLN A 463 26.85 -6.46 -6.06
CA GLN A 463 25.44 -6.77 -6.40
C GLN A 463 25.24 -7.50 -7.72
N ALA A 464 26.33 -7.97 -8.35
CA ALA A 464 26.30 -8.75 -9.59
C ALA A 464 26.79 -10.19 -9.37
N ARG A 465 26.48 -11.10 -10.29
CA ARG A 465 26.91 -12.51 -10.25
C ARG A 465 27.92 -12.83 -11.34
N VAL A 466 28.72 -13.86 -11.09
CA VAL A 466 29.59 -14.49 -12.08
C VAL A 466 29.23 -15.97 -12.18
N ASN A 467 29.29 -16.52 -13.39
CA ASN A 467 29.01 -17.94 -13.59
C ASN A 467 30.06 -18.87 -12.98
N LYS A 468 31.27 -18.35 -12.69
CA LYS A 468 32.35 -19.06 -12.00
C LYS A 468 33.32 -18.09 -11.34
N THR A 469 33.79 -18.47 -10.15
CA THR A 469 34.78 -17.73 -9.36
C THR A 469 36.20 -18.27 -9.54
N ILE A 470 36.39 -19.34 -10.28
CA ILE A 470 37.69 -19.92 -10.63
C ILE A 470 37.76 -20.06 -12.15
N VAL A 471 38.76 -19.43 -12.78
CA VAL A 471 38.86 -19.34 -14.24
C VAL A 471 40.32 -19.49 -14.68
N GLU A 472 40.58 -20.37 -15.64
CA GLU A 472 41.92 -20.50 -16.25
C GLU A 472 42.34 -19.21 -16.96
N ALA A 473 43.64 -18.99 -17.09
CA ALA A 473 44.16 -17.85 -17.85
C ALA A 473 43.61 -17.85 -19.28
N LYS A 474 43.12 -16.69 -19.75
CA LYS A 474 42.39 -16.52 -21.03
C LYS A 474 41.03 -17.25 -21.10
N GLY A 475 40.59 -17.89 -20.02
CA GLY A 475 39.27 -18.47 -19.91
C GLY A 475 38.18 -17.41 -20.01
N ARG A 476 36.96 -17.85 -20.36
CA ARG A 476 35.80 -16.96 -20.49
C ARG A 476 35.01 -16.90 -19.20
N VAL A 477 34.54 -15.71 -18.81
CA VAL A 477 33.60 -15.51 -17.71
C VAL A 477 32.33 -14.85 -18.23
N ARG A 478 31.19 -15.19 -17.62
CA ARG A 478 29.91 -14.51 -17.81
C ARG A 478 29.55 -13.77 -16.53
N VAL A 479 29.10 -12.53 -16.71
CA VAL A 479 28.60 -11.66 -15.66
C VAL A 479 27.11 -11.44 -15.89
N ASP A 480 26.35 -11.65 -14.83
CA ASP A 480 24.91 -11.43 -14.78
C ASP A 480 24.66 -10.32 -13.74
N ALA A 481 24.17 -9.16 -14.18
CA ALA A 481 23.89 -8.02 -13.31
C ALA A 481 22.45 -7.51 -13.53
N TYR A 482 21.90 -6.85 -12.50
CA TYR A 482 20.50 -6.50 -12.41
C TYR A 482 20.34 -5.08 -11.84
N GLY A 483 19.12 -4.54 -11.82
CA GLY A 483 18.83 -3.24 -11.19
C GLY A 483 19.12 -2.02 -12.07
N TYR A 484 19.43 -2.21 -13.36
CA TYR A 484 19.62 -1.11 -14.30
C TYR A 484 18.28 -0.57 -14.83
N ASP A 485 18.30 0.67 -15.32
CA ASP A 485 17.17 1.16 -16.08
C ASP A 485 17.17 0.54 -17.49
N PRO A 486 15.98 0.33 -18.09
CA PRO A 486 15.88 -0.16 -19.45
C PRO A 486 16.73 0.66 -20.44
N GLY A 487 17.64 -0.02 -21.16
CA GLY A 487 18.51 0.61 -22.15
C GLY A 487 19.71 1.38 -21.60
N GLU A 488 19.90 1.41 -20.27
CA GLU A 488 21.06 2.02 -19.61
C GLU A 488 22.36 1.39 -20.13
N GLU A 489 23.32 2.25 -20.50
CA GLU A 489 24.62 1.81 -21.01
C GLU A 489 25.60 1.60 -19.86
N VAL A 490 26.15 0.39 -19.76
CA VAL A 490 27.05 -0.04 -18.71
C VAL A 490 28.42 -0.30 -19.31
N THR A 491 29.43 0.34 -18.72
CA THR A 491 30.84 0.13 -19.04
C THR A 491 31.38 -1.01 -18.19
N VAL A 492 32.02 -1.98 -18.83
CA VAL A 492 32.56 -3.18 -18.18
C VAL A 492 34.07 -3.07 -18.07
N TYR A 493 34.59 -3.19 -16.85
CA TYR A 493 36.01 -3.25 -16.56
C TYR A 493 36.36 -4.53 -15.79
N LEU A 494 37.59 -5.01 -15.97
CA LEU A 494 38.19 -6.02 -15.10
C LEU A 494 39.20 -5.33 -14.18
N ARG A 495 38.93 -5.35 -12.88
CA ARG A 495 39.74 -4.69 -11.86
C ARG A 495 40.43 -5.71 -10.97
N ASN A 496 41.71 -5.50 -10.63
CA ASN A 496 42.36 -6.35 -9.63
C ASN A 496 41.68 -6.16 -8.27
N ALA A 497 41.36 -7.23 -7.56
CA ALA A 497 40.67 -7.14 -6.27
C ALA A 497 41.49 -6.42 -5.19
N LYS A 498 42.81 -6.28 -5.38
CA LYS A 498 43.70 -5.51 -4.49
C LYS A 498 43.76 -4.02 -4.82
N ASP A 499 43.28 -3.61 -6.00
CA ASP A 499 43.26 -2.19 -6.35
C ASP A 499 42.16 -1.47 -5.54
N GLY A 500 42.48 -0.28 -5.04
CA GLY A 500 41.51 0.55 -4.32
C GLY A 500 40.35 0.99 -5.22
N ALA A 501 39.21 1.32 -4.60
CA ALA A 501 37.95 1.64 -5.29
C ALA A 501 38.04 2.77 -6.34
N GLY A 502 39.04 3.65 -6.26
CA GLY A 502 39.27 4.73 -7.22
C GLY A 502 39.94 4.33 -8.55
N ARG A 503 40.33 3.07 -8.74
CA ARG A 503 40.84 2.57 -10.03
C ARG A 503 39.76 1.78 -10.75
N LYS A 504 39.54 2.07 -12.04
CA LYS A 504 38.53 1.37 -12.86
C LYS A 504 39.01 -0.01 -13.33
N GLY A 505 40.31 -0.20 -13.53
CA GLY A 505 40.89 -1.44 -14.05
C GLY A 505 41.01 -1.42 -15.58
N VAL A 506 41.04 -2.60 -16.20
CA VAL A 506 41.18 -2.78 -17.64
C VAL A 506 39.81 -2.73 -18.29
N PHE A 507 39.62 -1.82 -19.25
CA PHE A 507 38.39 -1.75 -20.05
C PHE A 507 38.17 -3.04 -20.85
N ILE A 508 36.95 -3.56 -20.80
CA ILE A 508 36.53 -4.77 -21.52
C ILE A 508 35.56 -4.44 -22.64
N GLY A 509 34.56 -3.57 -22.39
CA GLY A 509 33.55 -3.22 -23.39
C GLY A 509 32.36 -2.45 -22.82
N TYR A 510 31.35 -2.26 -23.66
CA TYR A 510 30.06 -1.68 -23.31
C TYR A 510 28.93 -2.68 -23.52
N LYS A 511 27.87 -2.56 -22.72
CA LYS A 511 26.64 -3.34 -22.87
C LYS A 511 25.45 -2.54 -22.36
N ARG A 512 24.31 -2.62 -23.06
CA ARG A 512 23.04 -2.03 -22.61
C ARG A 512 22.21 -3.04 -21.85
N ALA A 513 21.56 -2.58 -20.79
CA ALA A 513 20.57 -3.35 -20.05
C ALA A 513 19.32 -3.60 -20.91
N ASP A 514 18.68 -4.76 -20.74
CA ASP A 514 17.44 -5.09 -21.42
C ASP A 514 16.22 -4.36 -20.81
N GLU A 515 15.03 -4.63 -21.33
CA GLU A 515 13.76 -4.04 -20.87
C GLU A 515 13.41 -4.35 -19.39
N LEU A 516 14.06 -5.36 -18.79
CA LEU A 516 13.92 -5.72 -17.38
C LEU A 516 15.09 -5.21 -16.52
N GLY A 517 15.98 -4.40 -17.09
CA GLY A 517 17.14 -3.89 -16.37
C GLY A 517 18.21 -4.97 -16.11
N ARG A 518 18.19 -6.06 -16.88
CA ARG A 518 19.17 -7.16 -16.80
C ARG A 518 20.33 -6.89 -17.74
N LEU A 519 21.51 -7.30 -17.30
CA LEU A 519 22.75 -7.21 -18.06
C LEU A 519 23.47 -8.56 -18.03
N GLU A 520 23.47 -9.26 -19.16
CA GLU A 520 24.30 -10.43 -19.38
C GLU A 520 25.48 -10.09 -20.30
N TYR A 521 26.71 -10.36 -19.84
CA TYR A 521 27.92 -10.07 -20.61
C TYR A 521 28.98 -11.17 -20.45
N SER A 522 29.48 -11.69 -21.58
CA SER A 522 30.49 -12.76 -21.62
C SER A 522 31.76 -12.30 -22.32
N PHE A 523 32.91 -12.44 -21.66
CA PHE A 523 34.20 -12.04 -22.20
C PHE A 523 35.33 -13.01 -21.80
N ALA A 524 36.42 -13.01 -22.56
CA ALA A 524 37.65 -13.73 -22.21
C ALA A 524 38.51 -12.86 -21.30
N LEU A 525 39.13 -13.47 -20.29
CA LEU A 525 40.05 -12.74 -19.41
C LEU A 525 41.20 -12.13 -20.25
N PRO A 526 41.49 -10.83 -20.07
CA PRO A 526 42.55 -10.15 -20.81
C PRO A 526 43.93 -10.72 -20.41
N PRO A 527 44.95 -10.60 -21.27
CA PRO A 527 46.30 -11.09 -20.96
C PRO A 527 46.92 -10.54 -19.67
N SER A 528 46.44 -9.38 -19.19
CA SER A 528 46.83 -8.77 -17.92
C SER A 528 46.39 -9.58 -16.68
N ALA A 529 45.38 -10.44 -16.82
CA ALA A 529 44.88 -11.29 -15.75
C ALA A 529 45.78 -12.53 -15.57
N LYS A 530 46.84 -12.38 -14.78
CA LYS A 530 47.87 -13.41 -14.57
C LYS A 530 47.42 -14.50 -13.58
N LYS A 531 48.07 -15.67 -13.64
CA LYS A 531 47.88 -16.76 -12.66
C LYS A 531 48.04 -16.27 -11.21
N ASN A 532 47.23 -16.81 -10.30
CA ASN A 532 47.21 -16.50 -8.85
C ASN A 532 46.84 -15.04 -8.53
N THR A 533 46.11 -14.38 -9.42
CA THR A 533 45.52 -13.07 -9.15
C THR A 533 44.02 -13.18 -8.98
N SER A 534 43.47 -12.24 -8.22
CA SER A 534 42.03 -12.14 -7.98
C SER A 534 41.53 -10.85 -8.61
N HIS A 535 40.40 -10.93 -9.30
CA HIS A 535 39.79 -9.80 -10.00
C HIS A 535 38.30 -9.72 -9.69
N VAL A 536 37.75 -8.51 -9.77
CA VAL A 536 36.31 -8.27 -9.82
C VAL A 536 35.97 -7.69 -11.17
N VAL A 537 34.77 -7.97 -11.66
CA VAL A 537 34.22 -7.18 -12.77
C VAL A 537 33.60 -5.94 -12.16
N TYR A 538 34.07 -4.77 -12.59
CA TYR A 538 33.56 -3.47 -12.19
C TYR A 538 32.66 -2.94 -13.30
N LEU A 539 31.40 -2.71 -12.96
CA LEU A 539 30.34 -2.25 -13.83
C LEU A 539 30.02 -0.80 -13.46
N GLU A 540 30.16 0.11 -14.41
CA GLU A 540 29.94 1.53 -14.21
C GLU A 540 28.95 2.06 -15.23
N SER A 541 27.91 2.75 -14.76
CA SER A 541 26.97 3.51 -15.56
C SER A 541 26.82 4.92 -15.01
N GLU A 542 25.94 5.73 -15.63
CA GLU A 542 25.59 7.05 -15.10
C GLU A 542 24.99 6.96 -13.69
N ASN A 543 24.23 5.90 -13.39
CA ASN A 543 23.48 5.80 -12.15
C ASN A 543 24.11 4.86 -11.11
N GLN A 544 25.04 3.98 -11.49
CA GLN A 544 25.46 2.85 -10.65
C GLN A 544 26.94 2.47 -10.81
N GLN A 545 27.53 1.96 -9.73
CA GLN A 545 28.90 1.46 -9.66
C GLN A 545 28.96 0.12 -8.91
N ILE A 546 28.77 -0.97 -9.64
CA ILE A 546 28.59 -2.31 -9.07
C ILE A 546 29.82 -3.18 -9.34
N THR A 547 30.14 -4.08 -8.39
CA THR A 547 31.14 -5.13 -8.56
C THR A 547 30.53 -6.53 -8.45
N THR A 548 31.19 -7.49 -9.07
CA THR A 548 30.92 -8.93 -8.86
C THR A 548 31.70 -9.48 -7.67
N PRO A 549 31.36 -10.68 -7.17
CA PRO A 549 32.27 -11.52 -6.42
C PRO A 549 33.61 -11.68 -7.14
N ALA A 550 34.65 -11.91 -6.33
CA ALA A 550 36.00 -12.09 -6.83
C ALA A 550 36.16 -13.38 -7.67
N ILE A 551 36.87 -13.25 -8.78
CA ILE A 551 37.27 -14.31 -9.70
C ILE A 551 38.78 -14.55 -9.51
N THR A 552 39.14 -15.78 -9.18
CA THR A 552 40.53 -16.22 -9.06
C THR A 552 41.02 -16.84 -10.36
N VAL A 553 42.16 -16.36 -10.87
CA VAL A 553 42.75 -16.84 -12.12
C VAL A 553 43.70 -18.00 -11.88
N THR A 554 43.41 -19.16 -12.46
CA THR A 554 44.23 -20.38 -12.38
C THR A 554 45.13 -20.54 -13.60
N LYS A 555 45.98 -21.59 -13.59
CA LYS A 555 46.96 -21.86 -14.65
C LYS A 555 46.29 -22.00 -16.02
#